data_AF-A0A8B6LE89-F1
#
_entry.id   AF-A0A8B6LE89-F1
#
_cell.length_a   1.000
_cell.length_b   1.000
_cell.length_c   1.000
_cell.angle_alpha   90.00
_cell.angle_beta   90.00
_cell.angle_gamma   90.00
#
_symmetry.space_group_name_H-M   'P 1'
#
loop_
_entity.id
_entity.type
_entity.pdbx_description
1 polymer ?
#
loop_
_entity_poly.entity_id
_entity_poly.type
_entity_poly.pdbx_seq_one_letter_code
_entity_poly.pdbx_strand_id
1 'polypeptide(L)'
;MGQGRFSARHPFTRAQVEKLVEAVTNERPSKRLLVNVTTAHRQNSIHQWVLKGVIRFDCMCGSDPRWMMHGWLLMRGEYEHMQGAVLTFVELRPNGRCKAVTVTSVEGEFPVVDPLVVGRQYDRMVCITRSETRSTAMPGWDCLSSVTVDGADVQSYVFGDDWMVEEHVYASDASKPEMPAKWVLGTALNLRTRKTVLSVFAADAIDKGPVAQAELPYPLPVGLHGTFHART
;
A
#
# COMPACT_ATOMS: atom_id res chain seq x y z
N MET A 1 -40.38 -8.68 -14.11
CA MET A 1 -40.10 -9.24 -12.77
C MET A 1 -39.06 -10.34 -12.93
N GLY A 2 -37.79 -10.05 -12.64
CA GLY A 2 -36.73 -11.05 -12.59
C GLY A 2 -36.03 -10.94 -11.25
N GLN A 3 -36.27 -11.88 -10.34
CA GLN A 3 -35.56 -11.96 -9.07
C GLN A 3 -34.17 -12.55 -9.31
N GLY A 4 -33.15 -11.69 -9.36
CA GLY A 4 -31.75 -12.13 -9.30
C GLY A 4 -31.45 -12.67 -7.90
N ARG A 5 -31.14 -13.96 -7.81
CA ARG A 5 -30.68 -14.63 -6.58
C ARG A 5 -29.32 -14.05 -6.17
N PHE A 6 -29.29 -13.36 -5.02
CA PHE A 6 -28.04 -13.08 -4.31
C PHE A 6 -27.52 -14.41 -3.74
N SER A 7 -26.37 -14.86 -4.21
CA SER A 7 -25.69 -16.06 -3.70
C SER A 7 -24.22 -15.73 -3.42
N ALA A 8 -23.94 -15.43 -2.16
CA ALA A 8 -22.72 -15.77 -1.41
C ALA A 8 -22.94 -15.25 0.02
N ARG A 9 -22.41 -15.97 1.02
CA ARG A 9 -22.51 -15.59 2.44
C ARG A 9 -21.78 -14.26 2.67
N HIS A 10 -22.50 -13.17 2.47
CA HIS A 10 -22.07 -11.83 2.84
C HIS A 10 -22.29 -11.67 4.36
N PRO A 11 -21.36 -11.05 5.11
CA PRO A 11 -21.50 -10.90 6.57
C PRO A 11 -22.68 -10.00 6.98
N PHE A 12 -23.31 -9.34 6.01
CA PHE A 12 -24.48 -8.50 6.19
C PHE A 12 -25.68 -9.11 5.47
N THR A 13 -26.78 -9.24 6.21
CA THR A 13 -28.08 -9.58 5.66
C THR A 13 -28.55 -8.52 4.66
N ARG A 14 -29.41 -8.91 3.72
CA ARG A 14 -30.03 -7.99 2.76
C ARG A 14 -30.65 -6.76 3.45
N ALA A 15 -31.32 -6.97 4.59
CA ALA A 15 -31.90 -5.89 5.38
C ALA A 15 -30.85 -4.93 5.96
N GLN A 16 -29.68 -5.43 6.36
CA GLN A 16 -28.57 -4.57 6.82
C GLN A 16 -27.97 -3.77 5.66
N VAL A 17 -27.84 -4.37 4.47
CA VAL A 17 -27.38 -3.67 3.27
C VAL A 17 -28.40 -2.61 2.84
N GLU A 18 -29.69 -2.94 2.80
CA GLU A 18 -30.76 -2.01 2.45
C GLU A 18 -30.87 -0.86 3.46
N LYS A 19 -30.69 -1.13 4.76
CA LYS A 19 -30.66 -0.09 5.80
C LYS A 19 -29.42 0.80 5.72
N LEU A 20 -28.26 0.25 5.34
CA LEU A 20 -27.05 1.03 5.07
C LEU A 20 -27.24 1.93 3.85
N VAL A 21 -27.82 1.38 2.77
CA VAL A 21 -28.16 2.12 1.55
C VAL A 21 -29.18 3.22 1.86
N GLU A 22 -30.20 2.95 2.67
CA GLU A 22 -31.23 3.92 3.07
C GLU A 22 -30.67 5.02 3.99
N ALA A 23 -29.78 4.69 4.93
CA ALA A 23 -29.04 5.68 5.71
C ALA A 23 -28.15 6.55 4.82
N VAL A 24 -27.55 5.95 3.78
CA VAL A 24 -26.73 6.64 2.79
C VAL A 24 -27.60 7.49 1.84
N THR A 25 -28.82 7.10 1.50
CA THR A 25 -29.67 7.89 0.58
C THR A 25 -30.50 8.97 1.28
N ASN A 26 -30.80 8.83 2.57
CA ASN A 26 -31.56 9.82 3.34
C ASN A 26 -30.71 10.91 4.02
N GLU A 27 -29.39 10.88 3.88
CA GLU A 27 -28.54 12.03 4.24
C GLU A 27 -28.71 13.17 3.24
N ARG A 28 -28.93 14.40 3.74
CA ARG A 28 -29.11 15.60 2.91
C ARG A 28 -27.99 15.69 1.85
N PRO A 29 -28.30 15.89 0.55
CA PRO A 29 -27.31 16.03 -0.54
C PRO A 29 -26.23 17.09 -0.27
N SER A 30 -26.51 18.06 0.61
CA SER A 30 -25.58 19.12 1.01
C SER A 30 -24.40 18.69 1.88
N LYS A 31 -24.29 17.40 2.26
CA LYS A 31 -23.17 16.87 3.05
C LYS A 31 -22.18 16.00 2.28
N ARG A 32 -22.41 15.76 0.98
CA ARG A 32 -21.51 14.97 0.13
C ARG A 32 -20.87 15.82 -0.93
N LEU A 33 -19.54 15.77 -0.97
CA LEU A 33 -18.77 16.33 -2.06
C LEU A 33 -18.34 15.19 -2.97
N LEU A 34 -19.00 15.05 -4.12
CA LEU A 34 -18.53 14.21 -5.20
C LEU A 34 -17.46 14.99 -5.96
N VAL A 35 -16.22 14.52 -5.90
CA VAL A 35 -15.10 15.11 -6.64
C VAL A 35 -14.68 14.12 -7.72
N ASN A 36 -14.76 14.54 -8.98
CA ASN A 36 -14.17 13.78 -10.07
C ASN A 36 -12.64 13.91 -9.96
N VAL A 37 -11.98 12.82 -9.60
CA VAL A 37 -10.53 12.74 -9.57
C VAL A 37 -10.09 11.88 -10.75
N THR A 38 -9.45 12.50 -11.74
CA THR A 38 -8.92 11.82 -12.92
C THR A 38 -7.58 11.18 -12.58
N THR A 39 -7.61 10.10 -11.80
CA THR A 39 -6.44 9.24 -11.54
C THR A 39 -6.84 7.83 -11.94
N ALA A 40 -6.14 7.26 -12.92
CA ALA A 40 -6.37 5.89 -13.34
C ALA A 40 -6.03 4.94 -12.18
N HIS A 41 -6.90 3.94 -12.00
CA HIS A 41 -6.89 2.81 -11.07
C HIS A 41 -6.26 3.02 -9.67
N ARG A 42 -7.07 2.89 -8.60
CA ARG A 42 -6.64 2.95 -7.19
C ARG A 42 -6.68 1.56 -6.58
N GLN A 43 -5.60 1.08 -5.97
CA GLN A 43 -5.58 -0.30 -5.50
C GLN A 43 -5.26 -0.45 -4.01
N ASN A 44 -4.33 0.31 -3.41
CA ASN A 44 -4.05 0.20 -1.96
C ASN A 44 -3.73 1.53 -1.25
N SER A 45 -4.08 1.53 0.04
CA SER A 45 -3.94 2.51 1.14
C SER A 45 -4.44 3.93 0.92
N ILE A 46 -5.65 4.21 1.40
CA ILE A 46 -6.14 5.58 1.62
C ILE A 46 -5.77 5.97 3.06
N HIS A 47 -4.67 6.70 3.25
CA HIS A 47 -4.39 7.34 4.54
C HIS A 47 -4.98 8.75 4.53
N GLN A 48 -6.12 8.91 5.18
CA GLN A 48 -6.88 10.17 5.19
C GLN A 48 -6.51 11.06 6.37
N TRP A 49 -6.43 12.38 6.17
CA TRP A 49 -6.54 13.34 7.26
C TRP A 49 -7.25 14.62 6.84
N VAL A 50 -7.81 15.35 7.80
CA VAL A 50 -8.62 16.55 7.56
C VAL A 50 -8.05 17.75 8.32
N LEU A 51 -7.72 18.82 7.60
CA LEU A 51 -7.30 20.09 8.21
C LEU A 51 -8.00 21.26 7.52
N LYS A 52 -8.70 22.09 8.30
CA LYS A 52 -9.44 23.26 7.79
C LYS A 52 -10.38 22.89 6.62
N GLY A 53 -10.97 21.69 6.67
CA GLY A 53 -11.87 21.15 5.65
C GLY A 53 -11.20 20.53 4.43
N VAL A 54 -9.87 20.61 4.29
CA VAL A 54 -9.14 19.91 3.22
C VAL A 54 -8.91 18.46 3.63
N ILE A 55 -9.37 17.51 2.80
CA ILE A 55 -9.06 16.08 2.95
C ILE A 55 -7.80 15.81 2.14
N ARG A 56 -6.80 15.21 2.77
CA ARG A 56 -5.63 14.67 2.08
C ARG A 56 -5.62 13.17 2.19
N PHE A 57 -5.31 12.50 1.10
CA PHE A 57 -5.05 11.07 1.07
C PHE A 57 -4.12 10.73 -0.06
N ASP A 58 -3.47 9.59 0.08
CA ASP A 58 -2.42 9.16 -0.82
C ASP A 58 -2.83 7.81 -1.41
N CYS A 59 -2.33 7.46 -2.59
CA CYS A 59 -2.61 6.19 -3.26
C CYS A 59 -1.42 5.75 -4.09
N MET A 60 -1.34 4.43 -4.30
CA MET A 60 -0.64 3.89 -5.47
C MET A 60 -1.64 3.86 -6.62
N CYS A 61 -1.30 4.61 -7.67
CA CYS A 61 -2.21 4.92 -8.76
C CYS A 61 -1.51 4.59 -10.10
N GLY A 62 -2.16 3.79 -10.95
CA GLY A 62 -1.57 3.31 -12.22
C GLY A 62 -2.26 3.91 -13.43
N SER A 63 -1.51 4.34 -14.45
CA SER A 63 -2.05 4.98 -15.65
C SER A 63 -2.86 4.04 -16.54
N ASP A 64 -2.60 2.74 -16.46
CA ASP A 64 -3.19 1.71 -17.31
C ASP A 64 -3.64 0.48 -16.49
N PRO A 65 -4.94 0.16 -16.40
CA PRO A 65 -5.41 -0.96 -15.57
C PRO A 65 -4.90 -2.34 -16.03
N ARG A 66 -4.32 -2.46 -17.23
CA ARG A 66 -3.76 -3.72 -17.74
C ARG A 66 -2.59 -4.23 -16.90
N TRP A 67 -1.86 -3.37 -16.18
CA TRP A 67 -0.75 -3.80 -15.31
C TRP A 67 -1.21 -4.84 -14.27
N MET A 68 -2.47 -4.77 -13.82
CA MET A 68 -3.06 -5.75 -12.89
C MET A 68 -3.20 -7.16 -13.48
N MET A 69 -3.31 -7.26 -14.81
CA MET A 69 -3.47 -8.54 -15.50
C MET A 69 -2.14 -9.30 -15.64
N HIS A 70 -1.01 -8.67 -15.31
CA HIS A 70 0.31 -9.32 -15.37
C HIS A 70 0.41 -10.51 -14.42
N GLY A 71 -0.37 -10.56 -13.34
CA GLY A 71 -0.44 -11.74 -12.48
C GLY A 71 -0.80 -13.01 -13.26
N TRP A 72 -1.77 -12.95 -14.18
CA TRP A 72 -2.16 -14.11 -15.00
C TRP A 72 -1.11 -14.50 -16.05
N LEU A 73 -0.45 -13.51 -16.65
CA LEU A 73 0.64 -13.75 -17.61
C LEU A 73 1.84 -14.39 -16.91
N LEU A 74 2.18 -13.88 -15.72
CA LEU A 74 3.26 -14.43 -14.91
C LEU A 74 3.03 -15.91 -14.57
N MET A 75 1.79 -16.29 -14.24
CA MET A 75 1.43 -17.69 -14.00
C MET A 75 1.54 -18.59 -15.25
N ARG A 76 1.58 -18.00 -16.46
CA ARG A 76 1.89 -18.70 -17.72
C ARG A 76 3.39 -18.69 -18.08
N GLY A 77 4.23 -18.09 -17.24
CA GLY A 77 5.66 -17.91 -17.53
C GLY A 77 5.94 -16.75 -18.49
N GLU A 78 4.95 -15.89 -18.73
CA GLU A 78 5.06 -14.71 -19.60
C GLU A 78 5.18 -13.46 -18.75
N TYR A 79 6.26 -12.70 -18.90
CA TYR A 79 6.41 -11.41 -18.22
C TYR A 79 7.19 -10.43 -19.07
N GLU A 80 6.59 -9.28 -19.29
CA GLU A 80 7.26 -8.06 -19.72
C GLU A 80 6.83 -6.96 -18.75
N HIS A 81 7.78 -6.15 -18.29
CA HIS A 81 7.47 -5.09 -17.37
C HIS A 81 6.63 -4.00 -18.04
N MET A 82 5.44 -3.78 -17.50
CA MET A 82 4.62 -2.59 -17.72
C MET A 82 4.67 -1.78 -16.43
N GLN A 83 4.87 -0.46 -16.55
CA GLN A 83 4.88 0.42 -15.39
C GLN A 83 3.59 0.22 -14.58
N GLY A 84 3.76 -0.14 -13.32
CA GLY A 84 2.68 -0.38 -12.37
C GLY A 84 2.14 0.90 -11.75
N ALA A 85 1.66 0.76 -10.52
CA ALA A 85 1.17 1.89 -9.75
C ALA A 85 2.33 2.78 -9.27
N VAL A 86 2.09 4.09 -9.24
CA VAL A 86 3.02 5.10 -8.74
C VAL A 86 2.38 5.91 -7.61
N LEU A 87 3.18 6.32 -6.63
CA LEU A 87 2.70 7.09 -5.50
C LEU A 87 2.07 8.41 -5.96
N THR A 88 0.86 8.70 -5.48
CA THR A 88 0.11 9.89 -5.81
C THR A 88 -0.52 10.50 -4.56
N PHE A 89 -0.19 11.75 -4.28
CA PHE A 89 -0.78 12.56 -3.20
C PHE A 89 -2.02 13.29 -3.72
N VAL A 90 -3.13 13.22 -3.00
CA VAL A 90 -4.39 13.85 -3.39
C VAL A 90 -4.90 14.80 -2.32
N GLU A 91 -5.24 16.03 -2.71
CA GLU A 91 -5.96 17.00 -1.88
C GLU A 91 -7.37 17.22 -2.44
N LEU A 92 -8.39 17.04 -1.59
CA LEU A 92 -9.76 17.43 -1.86
C LEU A 92 -10.12 18.64 -1.00
N ARG A 93 -10.57 19.73 -1.63
CA ARG A 93 -10.94 20.97 -0.95
C ARG A 93 -12.47 21.08 -0.79
N PRO A 94 -12.97 21.76 0.26
CA PRO A 94 -14.41 21.93 0.49
C PRO A 94 -15.18 22.54 -0.69
N ASN A 95 -14.49 23.32 -1.53
CA ASN A 95 -15.07 23.96 -2.71
C ASN A 95 -15.15 23.06 -3.96
N GLY A 96 -14.94 21.75 -3.81
CA GLY A 96 -14.97 20.79 -4.92
C GLY A 96 -13.70 20.71 -5.76
N ARG A 97 -12.67 21.50 -5.45
CA ARG A 97 -11.38 21.42 -6.16
C ARG A 97 -10.57 20.22 -5.69
N CYS A 98 -9.98 19.51 -6.64
CA CYS A 98 -8.98 18.46 -6.42
C CYS A 98 -7.59 18.94 -6.86
N LYS A 99 -6.55 18.52 -6.15
CA LYS A 99 -5.17 18.53 -6.63
C LYS A 99 -4.61 17.12 -6.47
N ALA A 100 -3.98 16.58 -7.51
CA ALA A 100 -3.24 15.33 -7.43
C ALA A 100 -1.80 15.58 -7.89
N VAL A 101 -0.83 15.00 -7.17
CA VAL A 101 0.60 15.07 -7.50
C VAL A 101 1.14 13.65 -7.50
N THR A 102 1.65 13.21 -8.64
CA THR A 102 2.23 11.88 -8.81
C THR A 102 3.75 11.95 -8.73
N VAL A 103 4.33 11.03 -7.97
CA VAL A 103 5.77 10.83 -7.81
C VAL A 103 6.17 9.66 -8.69
N THR A 104 6.48 9.92 -9.95
CA THR A 104 6.75 8.87 -10.96
C THR A 104 7.98 8.03 -10.66
N SER A 105 8.90 8.54 -9.83
CA SER A 105 10.08 7.80 -9.35
C SER A 105 9.74 6.75 -8.28
N VAL A 106 8.54 6.78 -7.71
CA VAL A 106 8.08 5.81 -6.70
C VAL A 106 7.06 4.89 -7.35
N GLU A 107 7.55 4.01 -8.21
CA GLU A 107 6.76 2.88 -8.73
C GLU A 107 6.73 1.77 -7.69
N GLY A 108 5.55 1.48 -7.15
CA GLY A 108 5.42 0.66 -5.96
C GLY A 108 3.99 0.35 -5.57
N GLU A 109 3.87 -0.42 -4.49
CA GLU A 109 2.60 -0.83 -3.90
C GLU A 109 2.74 -0.95 -2.37
N PHE A 110 1.62 -1.27 -1.72
CA PHE A 110 1.56 -1.52 -0.27
C PHE A 110 2.13 -0.38 0.60
N PRO A 111 1.66 0.87 0.47
CA PRO A 111 2.06 1.92 1.39
C PRO A 111 1.50 1.69 2.79
N VAL A 112 2.35 1.87 3.80
CA VAL A 112 2.02 1.73 5.22
C VAL A 112 2.58 2.94 5.96
N VAL A 113 1.77 3.53 6.84
CA VAL A 113 2.22 4.55 7.82
C VAL A 113 2.31 3.94 9.21
N ASP A 114 3.00 4.61 10.11
CA ASP A 114 3.02 4.23 11.53
C ASP A 114 1.56 4.16 12.06
N PRO A 115 1.16 3.07 12.75
CA PRO A 115 -0.16 2.94 13.35
C PRO A 115 -0.61 4.15 14.19
N LEU A 116 0.32 4.87 14.82
CA LEU A 116 0.01 6.05 15.65
C LEU A 116 -0.51 7.26 14.87
N VAL A 117 -0.21 7.33 13.57
CA VAL A 117 -0.55 8.47 12.71
C VAL A 117 -1.61 8.12 11.68
N VAL A 118 -2.19 6.92 11.73
CA VAL A 118 -3.35 6.57 10.90
C VAL A 118 -4.49 7.57 11.15
N GLY A 119 -4.99 8.19 10.08
CA GLY A 119 -6.05 9.20 10.18
C GLY A 119 -5.55 10.62 10.48
N ARG A 120 -4.24 10.81 10.65
CA ARG A 120 -3.61 12.06 11.10
C ARG A 120 -2.58 12.54 10.08
N GLN A 121 -2.06 13.74 10.29
CA GLN A 121 -0.87 14.19 9.58
C GLN A 121 0.31 13.31 9.98
N TYR A 122 1.13 12.96 8.99
CA TYR A 122 2.31 12.13 9.13
C TYR A 122 3.42 12.68 8.22
N ASP A 123 4.66 12.31 8.49
CA ASP A 123 5.82 12.83 7.75
C ASP A 123 6.33 11.85 6.71
N ARG A 124 6.26 10.55 7.00
CA ARG A 124 6.79 9.47 6.15
C ARG A 124 5.87 8.25 6.10
N MET A 125 5.85 7.59 4.96
CA MET A 125 5.32 6.23 4.79
C MET A 125 6.45 5.28 4.40
N VAL A 126 6.21 3.97 4.53
CA VAL A 126 7.00 2.93 3.85
C VAL A 126 6.17 2.27 2.77
N CYS A 127 6.82 1.80 1.71
CA CYS A 127 6.19 1.01 0.65
C CYS A 127 7.25 0.11 0.00
N ILE A 128 6.79 -0.89 -0.75
CA ILE A 128 7.70 -1.65 -1.62
C ILE A 128 7.73 -1.00 -3.00
N THR A 129 8.92 -0.91 -3.57
CA THR A 129 9.12 -0.24 -4.87
C THR A 129 9.98 -1.07 -5.80
N ARG A 130 9.91 -0.73 -7.08
CA ARG A 130 10.78 -1.24 -8.11
C ARG A 130 12.01 -0.34 -8.19
N SER A 131 13.20 -0.91 -8.02
CA SER A 131 14.45 -0.16 -8.19
C SER A 131 14.69 0.14 -9.68
N GLU A 132 15.40 1.23 -9.96
CA GLU A 132 15.83 1.57 -11.34
C GLU A 132 16.74 0.49 -11.94
N THR A 133 17.44 -0.26 -11.10
CA THR A 133 18.33 -1.34 -11.51
C THR A 133 17.62 -2.66 -11.77
N ARG A 134 16.33 -2.80 -11.44
CA ARG A 134 15.59 -4.06 -11.59
C ARG A 134 15.38 -4.40 -13.06
N SER A 135 15.84 -5.57 -13.48
CA SER A 135 15.65 -6.06 -14.85
C SER A 135 14.16 -6.09 -15.24
N THR A 136 13.82 -5.58 -16.43
CA THR A 136 12.44 -5.59 -16.97
C THR A 136 11.90 -6.99 -17.23
N ALA A 137 12.74 -8.01 -17.20
CA ALA A 137 12.35 -9.41 -17.25
C ALA A 137 11.93 -9.98 -15.87
N MET A 138 12.20 -9.25 -14.78
CA MET A 138 11.92 -9.72 -13.42
C MET A 138 10.62 -9.09 -12.86
N PRO A 139 9.67 -9.93 -12.39
CA PRO A 139 8.39 -9.48 -11.85
C PRO A 139 8.50 -8.97 -10.41
N GLY A 140 7.52 -8.21 -9.95
CA GLY A 140 7.43 -7.76 -8.56
C GLY A 140 8.46 -6.69 -8.20
N TRP A 141 8.61 -6.46 -6.90
CA TRP A 141 9.41 -5.40 -6.30
C TRP A 141 10.67 -5.96 -5.65
N ASP A 142 11.73 -5.15 -5.60
CA ASP A 142 13.05 -5.52 -5.07
C ASP A 142 13.57 -4.51 -4.05
N CYS A 143 12.77 -3.52 -3.70
CA CYS A 143 13.18 -2.42 -2.86
C CYS A 143 12.15 -2.19 -1.75
N LEU A 144 12.66 -1.89 -0.55
CA LEU A 144 11.89 -1.23 0.50
C LEU A 144 12.20 0.26 0.43
N SER A 145 11.18 1.11 0.42
CA SER A 145 11.34 2.56 0.35
C SER A 145 10.56 3.27 1.45
N SER A 146 11.08 4.40 1.91
CA SER A 146 10.45 5.31 2.84
C SER A 146 10.43 6.70 2.23
N VAL A 147 9.23 7.29 2.14
CA VAL A 147 8.96 8.47 1.32
C VAL A 147 8.33 9.55 2.18
N THR A 148 8.82 10.80 2.07
CA THR A 148 8.21 11.96 2.73
C THR A 148 6.88 12.37 2.11
N VAL A 149 6.02 13.03 2.90
CA VAL A 149 4.73 13.58 2.44
C VAL A 149 4.94 14.81 1.57
N ASP A 150 5.30 14.53 0.32
CA ASP A 150 5.53 15.43 -0.83
C ASP A 150 6.33 14.69 -1.92
N GLY A 151 6.94 13.54 -1.59
CA GLY A 151 7.79 12.77 -2.48
C GLY A 151 9.18 13.35 -2.65
N ALA A 152 9.57 14.36 -1.86
CA ALA A 152 10.84 15.07 -2.02
C ALA A 152 12.05 14.26 -1.55
N ASP A 153 11.87 13.43 -0.52
CA ASP A 153 12.93 12.59 0.04
C ASP A 153 12.49 11.11 0.06
N VAL A 154 13.28 10.29 -0.61
CA VAL A 154 13.10 8.85 -0.75
C VAL A 154 14.36 8.16 -0.24
N GLN A 155 14.21 7.39 0.82
CA GLN A 155 15.22 6.47 1.31
C GLN A 155 14.85 5.07 0.84
N SER A 156 15.82 4.30 0.37
CA SER A 156 15.57 3.02 -0.27
C SER A 156 16.65 2.01 0.07
N TYR A 157 16.24 0.77 0.31
CA TYR A 157 17.14 -0.37 0.37
C TYR A 157 16.79 -1.36 -0.74
N VAL A 158 17.75 -1.57 -1.65
CA VAL A 158 17.62 -2.46 -2.80
C VAL A 158 18.14 -3.85 -2.42
N PHE A 159 17.27 -4.85 -2.45
CA PHE A 159 17.63 -6.25 -2.23
C PHE A 159 18.30 -6.86 -3.47
N GLY A 160 17.88 -6.42 -4.66
CA GLY A 160 18.41 -6.85 -5.97
C GLY A 160 17.53 -7.86 -6.70
N ASP A 161 17.93 -8.22 -7.92
CA ASP A 161 17.12 -9.02 -8.86
C ASP A 161 16.76 -10.42 -8.36
N ASP A 162 17.57 -11.00 -7.48
CA ASP A 162 17.32 -12.32 -6.90
C ASP A 162 16.26 -12.30 -5.78
N TRP A 163 15.56 -11.18 -5.59
CA TRP A 163 14.57 -11.01 -4.54
C TRP A 163 13.20 -10.58 -5.09
N MET A 164 12.17 -11.02 -4.39
CA MET A 164 10.81 -10.48 -4.47
C MET A 164 10.41 -10.02 -3.08
N VAL A 165 10.32 -8.71 -2.89
CA VAL A 165 10.01 -8.06 -1.62
C VAL A 165 8.49 -7.99 -1.44
N GLU A 166 8.03 -8.28 -0.23
CA GLU A 166 6.61 -8.26 0.17
C GLU A 166 6.32 -7.06 1.09
N GLU A 167 5.05 -6.84 1.44
CA GLU A 167 4.63 -5.72 2.29
C GLU A 167 5.46 -5.66 3.60
N HIS A 168 5.99 -4.48 3.88
CA HIS A 168 6.66 -4.18 5.15
C HIS A 168 5.77 -3.31 6.01
N VAL A 169 5.68 -3.64 7.29
CA VAL A 169 4.83 -2.97 8.27
C VAL A 169 5.66 -2.41 9.42
N TYR A 170 5.18 -1.33 10.02
CA TYR A 170 5.74 -0.81 11.26
C TYR A 170 5.45 -1.75 12.42
N ALA A 171 6.44 -1.92 13.31
CA ALA A 171 6.31 -2.70 14.53
C ALA A 171 6.45 -1.81 15.76
N SER A 172 5.30 -1.52 16.37
CA SER A 172 5.19 -0.73 17.60
C SER A 172 5.59 -1.53 18.84
N ASP A 173 6.11 -0.85 19.85
CA ASP A 173 6.43 -1.43 21.16
C ASP A 173 5.18 -1.44 22.05
N ALA A 174 4.69 -2.63 22.42
CA ALA A 174 3.52 -2.77 23.29
C ALA A 174 3.71 -2.11 24.67
N SER A 175 4.95 -2.00 25.15
CA SER A 175 5.25 -1.36 26.44
C SER A 175 5.24 0.17 26.36
N LYS A 176 5.24 0.73 25.14
CA LYS A 176 5.28 2.18 24.85
C LYS A 176 4.35 2.52 23.68
N PRO A 177 3.03 2.27 23.82
CA PRO A 177 2.07 2.43 22.73
C PRO A 177 1.95 3.87 22.21
N GLU A 178 2.39 4.86 22.96
CA GLU A 178 2.42 6.28 22.59
C GLU A 178 3.63 6.69 21.75
N MET A 179 4.64 5.82 21.64
CA MET A 179 5.89 6.12 20.95
C MET A 179 5.87 5.59 19.50
N PRO A 180 6.40 6.36 18.53
CA PRO A 180 6.58 5.90 17.16
C PRO A 180 7.28 4.53 17.09
N ALA A 181 6.85 3.72 16.14
CA ALA A 181 7.46 2.44 15.85
C ALA A 181 8.92 2.64 15.46
N LYS A 182 9.81 1.90 16.12
CA LYS A 182 11.26 1.96 15.87
C LYS A 182 11.71 1.03 14.75
N TRP A 183 10.86 0.06 14.42
CA TRP A 183 11.19 -1.02 13.50
C TRP A 183 10.18 -1.07 12.36
N VAL A 184 10.69 -1.42 11.19
CA VAL A 184 9.91 -1.83 10.03
C VAL A 184 10.32 -3.25 9.71
N LEU A 185 9.36 -4.13 9.46
CA LEU A 185 9.65 -5.53 9.14
C LEU A 185 8.71 -6.07 8.08
N GLY A 186 9.24 -6.97 7.29
CA GLY A 186 8.52 -7.61 6.19
C GLY A 186 9.31 -8.78 5.65
N THR A 187 8.65 -9.59 4.84
CA THR A 187 9.27 -10.76 4.21
C THR A 187 9.73 -10.44 2.79
N ALA A 188 10.69 -11.23 2.33
CA ALA A 188 11.09 -11.27 0.93
C ALA A 188 11.41 -12.71 0.54
N LEU A 189 11.04 -13.11 -0.67
CA LEU A 189 11.45 -14.38 -1.27
C LEU A 189 12.80 -14.20 -1.96
N ASN A 190 13.81 -14.93 -1.49
CA ASN A 190 15.07 -15.09 -2.21
C ASN A 190 14.89 -16.14 -3.31
N LEU A 191 14.91 -15.72 -4.56
CA LEU A 191 14.71 -16.54 -5.75
C LEU A 191 15.88 -17.49 -6.00
N ARG A 192 17.09 -17.11 -5.59
CA ARG A 192 18.30 -17.93 -5.75
C ARG A 192 18.30 -19.12 -4.78
N THR A 193 18.05 -18.85 -3.50
CA THR A 193 18.07 -19.88 -2.45
C THR A 193 16.72 -20.57 -2.27
N ARG A 194 15.64 -20.00 -2.84
CA ARG A 194 14.25 -20.44 -2.70
C ARG A 194 13.81 -20.47 -1.24
N LYS A 195 14.07 -19.38 -0.53
CA LYS A 195 13.73 -19.24 0.89
C LYS A 195 13.09 -17.89 1.17
N THR A 196 12.13 -17.88 2.08
CA THR A 196 11.55 -16.63 2.58
C THR A 196 12.38 -16.11 3.74
N VAL A 197 12.73 -14.83 3.70
CA VAL A 197 13.52 -14.15 4.71
C VAL A 197 12.68 -13.02 5.31
N LEU A 198 12.52 -13.02 6.63
CA LEU A 198 12.02 -11.87 7.38
C LEU A 198 13.18 -10.92 7.65
N SER A 199 13.01 -9.65 7.28
CA SER A 199 14.00 -8.60 7.51
C SER A 199 13.45 -7.56 8.48
N VAL A 200 14.29 -7.09 9.41
CA VAL A 200 13.97 -6.02 10.36
C VAL A 200 14.88 -4.84 10.08
N PHE A 201 14.30 -3.67 9.89
CA PHE A 201 14.97 -2.40 9.60
C PHE A 201 14.73 -1.40 10.72
N ALA A 202 15.71 -0.54 10.99
CA ALA A 202 15.46 0.67 11.76
C ALA A 202 14.55 1.61 10.95
N ALA A 203 13.44 2.05 11.54
CA ALA A 203 12.40 2.81 10.84
C ALA A 203 12.89 4.17 10.31
N ASP A 204 13.90 4.76 10.94
CA ASP A 204 14.51 6.05 10.60
C ASP A 204 15.73 5.94 9.68
N ALA A 205 16.14 4.71 9.33
CA ALA A 205 17.38 4.46 8.60
C ALA A 205 17.27 3.19 7.73
N ILE A 206 16.15 3.03 7.02
CA ILE A 206 15.90 1.81 6.23
C ILE A 206 16.95 1.60 5.12
N ASP A 207 17.55 2.69 4.62
CA ASP A 207 18.59 2.69 3.59
C ASP A 207 19.90 2.05 4.08
N LYS A 208 20.10 1.93 5.40
CA LYS A 208 21.25 1.23 6.00
C LYS A 208 21.10 -0.29 5.95
N GLY A 209 19.97 -0.79 5.48
CA GLY A 209 19.69 -2.21 5.38
C GLY A 209 19.16 -2.81 6.67
N PRO A 210 18.91 -4.12 6.67
CA PRO A 210 18.32 -4.79 7.82
C PRO A 210 19.29 -4.86 8.99
N VAL A 211 18.81 -4.53 10.18
CA VAL A 211 19.55 -4.73 11.45
C VAL A 211 19.51 -6.18 11.91
N ALA A 212 18.54 -6.96 11.43
CA ALA A 212 18.41 -8.38 11.67
C ALA A 212 17.65 -9.06 10.52
N GLN A 213 17.97 -10.32 10.26
CA GLN A 213 17.25 -11.16 9.33
C GLN A 213 17.04 -12.56 9.93
N ALA A 214 15.89 -13.18 9.62
CA ALA A 214 15.58 -14.56 9.95
C ALA A 214 15.12 -15.28 8.68
N GLU A 215 15.73 -16.43 8.38
CA GLU A 215 15.46 -17.20 7.16
C GLU A 215 14.64 -18.45 7.49
N LEU A 216 13.57 -18.69 6.74
CA LEU A 216 12.85 -19.96 6.77
C LEU A 216 13.62 -21.01 5.95
N PRO A 217 13.59 -22.30 6.35
CA PRO A 217 14.26 -23.36 5.60
C PRO A 217 13.53 -23.75 4.29
N TYR A 218 12.49 -23.01 3.90
CA TYR A 218 11.64 -23.23 2.73
C TYR A 218 11.06 -21.90 2.19
N PRO A 219 10.56 -21.87 0.95
CA PRO A 219 9.85 -20.71 0.43
C PRO A 219 8.39 -20.72 0.89
N LEU A 220 7.85 -19.53 1.14
CA LEU A 220 6.41 -19.28 1.18
C LEU A 220 5.97 -18.70 -0.17
N PRO A 221 4.73 -18.96 -0.61
CA PRO A 221 4.12 -18.19 -1.69
C PRO A 221 4.14 -16.70 -1.34
N VAL A 222 4.43 -15.85 -2.32
CA VAL A 222 4.37 -14.38 -2.17
C VAL A 222 2.96 -14.02 -1.67
N GLY A 223 2.92 -13.35 -0.52
CA GLY A 223 1.71 -12.94 0.18
C GLY A 223 1.12 -11.65 -0.33
N LEU A 224 0.15 -11.15 0.44
CA LEU A 224 -0.49 -9.85 0.25
C LEU A 224 -0.25 -9.01 1.49
N HIS A 225 -1.31 -8.75 2.27
CA HIS A 225 -1.22 -7.91 3.44
C HIS A 225 -0.87 -8.67 4.71
N GLY A 226 -0.21 -7.98 5.62
CA GLY A 226 0.09 -8.38 6.98
C GLY A 226 -0.22 -7.28 7.98
N THR A 227 -0.10 -7.60 9.26
CA THR A 227 -0.17 -6.62 10.34
C THR A 227 0.74 -7.05 11.47
N PHE A 228 1.32 -6.08 12.17
CA PHE A 228 2.07 -6.35 13.38
C PHE A 228 1.17 -6.22 14.60
N HIS A 229 1.12 -7.27 15.41
CA HIS A 229 0.42 -7.25 16.68
C HIS A 229 1.41 -7.47 17.82
N ALA A 230 1.73 -6.40 18.53
CA ALA A 230 2.58 -6.46 19.71
C ALA A 230 1.83 -7.18 20.85
N ARG A 231 2.45 -8.18 21.48
CA ARG A 231 1.90 -8.84 22.68
C ARG A 231 2.44 -8.16 23.94
N THR A 232 1.52 -7.89 24.87
CA THR A 232 1.79 -7.51 26.27
C THR A 232 2.08 -8.72 27.13
#